data_AF-A0AAE4Q0G3-F1
#
_entry.id   AF-A0AAE4Q0G3-F1
#
_cell.length_a   1.000
_cell.length_b   1.000
_cell.length_c   1.000
_cell.angle_alpha   90.00
_cell.angle_beta   90.00
_cell.angle_gamma   90.00
#
_symmetry.space_group_name_H-M   'P 1'
#
loop_
_entity.id
_entity.type
_entity.pdbx_description
1 polymer ?
#
loop_
_entity_poly.entity_id
_entity_poly.type
_entity_poly.pdbx_seq_one_letter_code
_entity_poly.pdbx_strand_id
1 'polypeptide(L)'
;MSSAKPLVQPTDKPATQHSINPFNGMLRLWLFDVGSVSFLGTGLFGLALSVLAGWAGQKESFDIFVGMGIVSTSAAVAWQLIRLMASECSILIPRYRQNIFIQCEVMLIGVFSLAVLLCVLFDFTSSLSLLVFAQGISLGFILLCLRHTQWFYSSFLLFILVPFSSALAEQVPLWLSIIVLFVFVVLIWRLCLVLPWRVEARSVYLNGLEMGWFWLPNLQSMRFLSRFERYLHPVNFFIGPMLTVLLLLLPVLTLVLGVLSHQFNWDFPVLLLLAQFCVISCSLVHWSRVQRARATELLLLMPGFDGRTGLVNAFARGQQRLLYLISVGMLLCSVFITWLNGGISAPLLAHLVMSTYWACALVLGLGCLCRRVLQVSLTMLVVLGHSLWVSISLAALQHDGHLYYWLIGDLLLVVLGQIALFGGRKKLWRGDIVGL
;
A
#
# COMPACT_ATOMS: atom_id res chain seq x y z
N MET A 1 29.25 -22.35 -68.84
CA MET A 1 30.04 -21.52 -67.91
C MET A 1 29.13 -20.45 -67.33
N SER A 2 28.70 -20.62 -66.08
CA SER A 2 27.97 -19.62 -65.30
C SER A 2 28.56 -19.67 -63.90
N SER A 3 29.18 -18.57 -63.46
CA SER A 3 29.93 -18.52 -62.22
C SER A 3 28.98 -18.52 -61.03
N ALA A 4 29.19 -19.49 -60.13
CA ALA A 4 28.56 -19.48 -58.82
C ALA A 4 29.03 -18.23 -58.06
N LYS A 5 28.09 -17.39 -57.61
CA LYS A 5 28.38 -16.30 -56.68
C LYS A 5 28.84 -16.91 -55.35
N PRO A 6 29.96 -16.47 -54.78
CA PRO A 6 30.41 -16.97 -53.49
C PRO A 6 29.40 -16.57 -52.39
N LEU A 7 29.06 -17.54 -51.55
CA LEU A 7 28.35 -17.33 -50.29
C LEU A 7 29.12 -16.34 -49.43
N VAL A 8 28.36 -15.43 -48.82
CA VAL A 8 28.74 -14.42 -47.83
C VAL A 8 30.01 -14.81 -47.05
N GLN A 9 31.08 -14.04 -47.22
CA GLN A 9 32.25 -14.11 -46.35
C GLN A 9 31.83 -13.76 -44.91
N PRO A 10 32.25 -14.53 -43.89
CA PRO A 10 32.02 -14.15 -42.51
C PRO A 10 32.81 -12.86 -42.24
N THR A 11 32.11 -11.77 -41.91
CA THR A 11 32.79 -10.56 -41.45
C THR A 11 33.44 -10.83 -40.10
N ASP A 12 34.76 -10.98 -40.09
CA ASP A 12 35.64 -10.91 -38.92
C ASP A 12 35.69 -9.48 -38.35
N LYS A 13 34.51 -8.91 -38.04
CA LYS A 13 34.45 -7.75 -37.15
C LYS A 13 34.28 -8.30 -35.74
N PRO A 14 35.19 -8.02 -34.80
CA PRO A 14 34.93 -8.33 -33.40
C PRO A 14 33.60 -7.67 -33.06
N ALA A 15 32.62 -8.47 -32.65
CA ALA A 15 31.31 -7.98 -32.24
C ALA A 15 31.57 -6.84 -31.24
N THR A 16 31.30 -5.60 -31.65
CA THR A 16 31.33 -4.46 -30.75
C THR A 16 30.46 -4.86 -29.57
N GLN A 17 31.09 -5.11 -28.43
CA GLN A 17 30.38 -5.31 -27.18
C GLN A 17 29.62 -4.01 -26.94
N HIS A 18 28.39 -3.94 -27.43
CA HIS A 18 27.48 -2.89 -27.03
C HIS A 18 27.39 -3.02 -25.51
N SER A 19 28.06 -2.09 -24.82
CA SER A 19 27.87 -1.83 -23.41
C SER A 19 26.39 -1.46 -23.27
N ILE A 20 25.56 -2.45 -22.96
CA ILE A 20 24.15 -2.25 -22.69
C ILE A 20 24.11 -1.50 -21.37
N ASN A 21 23.80 -0.20 -21.44
CA ASN A 21 23.62 0.63 -20.26
C ASN A 21 22.60 -0.05 -19.31
N PRO A 22 22.96 -0.34 -18.05
CA PRO A 22 22.08 -1.04 -17.12
C PRO A 22 20.80 -0.27 -16.80
N PHE A 23 20.75 1.04 -17.07
CA PHE A 23 19.58 1.89 -16.86
C PHE A 23 18.62 1.93 -18.05
N ASN A 24 18.97 1.31 -19.19
CA ASN A 24 18.06 1.25 -20.34
C ASN A 24 16.78 0.50 -19.96
N GLY A 25 15.63 1.17 -20.07
CA GLY A 25 14.33 0.61 -19.73
C GLY A 25 13.98 0.67 -18.23
N MET A 26 14.81 1.26 -17.38
CA MET A 26 14.54 1.42 -15.93
C MET A 26 13.18 2.06 -15.65
N LEU A 27 12.83 3.13 -16.37
CA LEU A 27 11.52 3.79 -16.23
C LEU A 27 10.35 2.82 -16.39
N ARG A 28 10.42 1.93 -17.40
CA ARG A 28 9.36 0.95 -17.64
C ARG A 28 9.38 -0.19 -16.61
N LEU A 29 10.54 -0.53 -16.06
CA LEU A 29 10.63 -1.58 -15.05
C LEU A 29 10.08 -1.14 -13.69
N TRP A 30 10.33 0.11 -13.31
CA TRP A 30 10.04 0.62 -11.97
C TRP A 30 8.79 1.50 -11.88
N LEU A 31 8.49 2.32 -12.90
CA LEU A 31 7.36 3.25 -12.86
C LEU A 31 6.08 2.71 -13.52
N PHE A 32 6.19 1.67 -14.35
CA PHE A 32 5.02 1.06 -15.00
C PHE A 32 4.60 -0.23 -14.30
N ASP A 33 5.47 -0.80 -13.46
CA ASP A 33 5.06 -1.85 -12.55
C ASP A 33 4.34 -1.25 -11.35
N VAL A 34 3.09 -1.67 -11.15
CA VAL A 34 2.17 -1.08 -10.17
C VAL A 34 2.71 -1.25 -8.74
N GLY A 35 3.30 -2.39 -8.40
CA GLY A 35 3.86 -2.60 -7.06
C GLY A 35 5.05 -1.70 -6.81
N SER A 36 6.00 -1.64 -7.72
CA SER A 36 7.14 -0.74 -7.56
C SER A 36 6.76 0.73 -7.54
N VAL A 37 5.89 1.20 -8.45
CA VAL A 37 5.53 2.63 -8.48
C VAL A 37 4.74 3.04 -7.24
N SER A 38 3.92 2.15 -6.66
CA SER A 38 3.20 2.44 -5.41
C SER A 38 4.18 2.68 -4.25
N PHE A 39 5.15 1.78 -4.05
CA PHE A 39 6.14 1.93 -2.98
C PHE A 39 7.10 3.08 -3.25
N LEU A 40 7.57 3.27 -4.49
CA LEU A 40 8.43 4.41 -4.84
C LEU A 40 7.70 5.75 -4.73
N GLY A 41 6.42 5.80 -5.09
CA GLY A 41 5.58 6.98 -4.91
C GLY A 41 5.48 7.37 -3.45
N THR A 42 5.21 6.40 -2.56
CA THR A 42 5.23 6.64 -1.10
C THR A 42 6.60 7.07 -0.60
N GLY A 43 7.68 6.45 -1.10
CA GLY A 43 9.04 6.82 -0.72
C GLY A 43 9.41 8.24 -1.14
N LEU A 44 9.09 8.62 -2.38
CA LEU A 44 9.29 9.98 -2.90
C LEU A 44 8.45 11.01 -2.13
N PHE A 45 7.20 10.67 -1.80
CA PHE A 45 6.33 11.53 -1.00
C PHE A 45 6.89 11.71 0.42
N GLY A 46 7.36 10.64 1.06
CA GLY A 46 8.06 10.71 2.35
C GLY A 46 9.28 11.64 2.28
N LEU A 47 10.14 11.48 1.27
CA LEU A 47 11.30 12.36 1.10
C LEU A 47 10.89 13.82 0.87
N ALA A 48 9.86 14.10 0.07
CA ALA A 48 9.37 15.46 -0.14
C ALA A 48 8.82 16.08 1.16
N LEU A 49 8.05 15.32 1.95
CA LEU A 49 7.55 15.77 3.24
C LEU A 49 8.68 15.97 4.26
N SER A 50 9.76 15.18 4.19
CA SER A 50 10.93 15.38 5.06
C SER A 50 11.61 16.72 4.78
N VAL A 51 11.70 17.16 3.52
CA VAL A 51 12.24 18.49 3.18
C VAL A 51 11.38 19.60 3.81
N LEU A 52 10.05 19.47 3.74
CA LEU A 52 9.13 20.43 4.35
C LEU A 52 9.23 20.45 5.88
N ALA A 53 9.31 19.26 6.51
CA ALA A 53 9.48 19.14 7.97
C ALA A 53 10.83 19.71 8.43
N GLY A 54 11.89 19.49 7.65
CA GLY A 54 13.22 20.08 7.86
C GLY A 54 13.18 21.61 7.83
N TRP A 55 12.53 22.19 6.82
CA TRP A 55 12.31 23.65 6.75
C TRP A 55 11.48 24.20 7.91
N ALA A 56 10.51 23.44 8.40
CA ALA A 56 9.70 23.82 9.55
C ALA A 56 10.40 23.61 10.91
N GLY A 57 11.61 23.04 10.93
CA GLY A 57 12.33 22.71 12.17
C GLY A 57 11.70 21.57 12.97
N GLN A 58 10.78 20.79 12.38
CA GLN A 58 10.07 19.71 13.07
C GLN A 58 10.84 18.39 12.94
N LYS A 59 11.77 18.15 13.86
CA LYS A 59 12.62 16.94 13.86
C LYS A 59 11.81 15.64 13.91
N GLU A 60 10.81 15.52 14.78
CA GLU A 60 10.03 14.28 14.90
C GLU A 60 9.28 13.91 13.61
N SER A 61 8.65 14.90 12.98
CA SER A 61 8.02 14.74 11.66
C SER A 61 9.05 14.37 10.59
N PHE A 62 10.22 15.02 10.60
CA PHE A 62 11.32 14.72 9.69
C PHE A 62 11.77 13.26 9.79
N ASP A 63 12.00 12.77 11.01
CA ASP A 63 12.45 11.41 11.32
C ASP A 63 11.49 10.36 10.73
N ILE A 64 10.18 10.55 10.94
CA ILE A 64 9.14 9.67 10.41
C ILE A 64 9.16 9.68 8.88
N PHE A 65 9.25 10.85 8.25
CA PHE A 65 9.17 10.98 6.80
C PHE A 65 10.41 10.44 6.08
N VAL A 66 11.61 10.62 6.63
CA VAL A 66 12.83 10.02 6.07
C VAL A 66 12.83 8.51 6.25
N GLY A 67 12.41 8.01 7.42
CA GLY A 67 12.23 6.58 7.67
C GLY A 67 11.24 5.95 6.67
N MET A 68 10.13 6.63 6.39
CA MET A 68 9.17 6.22 5.36
C MET A 68 9.82 6.15 3.97
N GLY A 69 10.67 7.11 3.61
CA GLY A 69 11.42 7.14 2.36
C GLY A 69 12.29 5.89 2.15
N ILE A 70 13.08 5.54 3.17
CA ILE A 70 13.99 4.37 3.16
C ILE A 70 13.21 3.06 3.11
N VAL A 71 12.23 2.89 3.99
CA VAL A 71 11.43 1.66 4.10
C VAL A 71 10.64 1.41 2.81
N SER A 72 10.01 2.44 2.26
CA SER A 72 9.22 2.32 1.03
C SER A 72 10.10 1.98 -0.18
N THR A 73 11.26 2.62 -0.33
CA THR A 73 12.20 2.31 -1.41
C THR A 73 12.69 0.86 -1.31
N SER A 74 12.97 0.40 -0.09
CA SER A 74 13.41 -0.98 0.15
C SER A 74 12.31 -2.00 -0.12
N ALA A 75 11.05 -1.70 0.20
CA ALA A 75 9.90 -2.52 -0.19
C ALA A 75 9.75 -2.60 -1.72
N ALA A 76 9.99 -1.50 -2.44
CA ALA A 76 9.99 -1.49 -3.91
C ALA A 76 11.11 -2.38 -4.49
N VAL A 77 12.29 -2.38 -3.88
CA VAL A 77 13.42 -3.27 -4.23
C VAL A 77 13.06 -4.73 -3.97
N ALA A 78 12.55 -5.05 -2.78
CA ALA A 78 12.08 -6.40 -2.44
C ALA A 78 11.06 -6.90 -3.48
N TRP A 79 10.15 -6.04 -3.91
CA TRP A 79 9.16 -6.36 -4.93
C TRP A 79 9.77 -6.69 -6.31
N GLN A 80 10.75 -5.91 -6.79
CA GLN A 80 11.45 -6.23 -8.04
C GLN A 80 12.25 -7.54 -7.95
N LEU A 81 12.83 -7.84 -6.79
CA LEU A 81 13.52 -9.11 -6.55
C LEU A 81 12.53 -10.30 -6.56
N ILE A 82 11.34 -10.12 -5.99
CA ILE A 82 10.26 -11.12 -6.07
C ILE A 82 9.79 -11.32 -7.50
N ARG A 83 9.64 -10.23 -8.27
CA ARG A 83 9.28 -10.30 -9.69
C ARG A 83 10.33 -11.08 -10.50
N LEU A 84 11.61 -10.87 -10.23
CA LEU A 84 12.69 -11.67 -10.82
C LEU A 84 12.53 -13.15 -10.52
N MET A 85 12.25 -13.52 -9.25
CA MET A 85 12.00 -14.91 -8.86
C MET A 85 10.71 -15.49 -9.43
N ALA A 86 9.71 -14.65 -9.71
CA ALA A 86 8.41 -15.06 -10.24
C ALA A 86 8.45 -15.39 -11.75
N SER A 87 9.38 -14.78 -12.50
CA SER A 87 9.43 -14.86 -13.96
C SER A 87 10.50 -15.85 -14.45
N GLU A 88 10.06 -16.94 -15.06
CA GLU A 88 10.94 -17.95 -15.67
C GLU A 88 11.80 -17.34 -16.80
N CYS A 89 11.20 -16.44 -17.58
CA CYS A 89 11.86 -15.74 -18.68
C CYS A 89 13.01 -14.82 -18.23
N SER A 90 13.08 -14.47 -16.95
CA SER A 90 14.16 -13.63 -16.43
C SER A 90 15.55 -14.27 -16.54
N ILE A 91 15.61 -15.61 -16.60
CA ILE A 91 16.85 -16.39 -16.77
C ILE A 91 17.29 -16.40 -18.24
N LEU A 92 16.33 -16.33 -19.16
CA LEU A 92 16.58 -16.44 -20.61
C LEU A 92 17.08 -15.13 -21.22
N ILE A 93 16.78 -13.98 -20.61
CA ILE A 93 17.18 -12.66 -21.15
C ILE A 93 18.59 -12.31 -20.64
N PRO A 94 19.59 -12.19 -21.54
CA PRO A 94 20.95 -11.86 -21.15
C PRO A 94 21.03 -10.55 -20.37
N ARG A 95 21.82 -10.52 -19.30
CA ARG A 95 22.10 -9.34 -18.44
C ARG A 95 20.87 -8.70 -17.76
N TYR A 96 19.65 -9.20 -17.96
CA TYR A 96 18.45 -8.62 -17.35
C TYR A 96 18.51 -8.61 -15.82
N ARG A 97 18.90 -9.74 -15.22
CA ARG A 97 19.08 -9.86 -13.76
C ARG A 97 20.15 -8.92 -13.22
N GLN A 98 21.29 -8.85 -13.91
CA GLN A 98 22.40 -7.99 -13.53
C GLN A 98 21.98 -6.51 -13.56
N ASN A 99 21.27 -6.09 -14.60
CA ASN A 99 20.77 -4.71 -14.71
C ASN A 99 19.81 -4.37 -13.56
N ILE A 100 18.90 -5.27 -13.19
CA ILE A 100 18.00 -5.05 -12.05
C ILE A 100 18.77 -4.98 -10.73
N PHE A 101 19.79 -5.82 -10.52
CA PHE A 101 20.61 -5.75 -9.30
C PHE A 101 21.35 -4.41 -9.18
N ILE A 102 21.94 -3.92 -10.28
CA ILE A 102 22.59 -2.60 -10.32
C ILE A 102 21.56 -1.49 -10.03
N GLN A 103 20.37 -1.55 -10.62
CA GLN A 103 19.30 -0.58 -10.36
C GLN A 103 18.87 -0.60 -8.89
N CYS A 104 18.70 -1.78 -8.28
CA CYS A 104 18.35 -1.93 -6.87
C CYS A 104 19.41 -1.31 -5.96
N GLU A 105 20.68 -1.59 -6.22
CA GLU A 105 21.82 -1.04 -5.46
C GLU A 105 21.84 0.49 -5.53
N VAL A 106 21.74 1.05 -6.74
CA VAL A 106 21.70 2.50 -6.96
C VAL A 106 20.53 3.15 -6.23
N MET A 107 19.37 2.51 -6.19
CA MET A 107 18.21 3.05 -5.49
C MET A 107 18.36 3.03 -3.97
N LEU A 108 18.87 1.93 -3.39
CA LEU A 108 19.12 1.84 -1.96
C LEU A 108 20.19 2.84 -1.51
N ILE A 109 21.34 2.86 -2.20
CA ILE A 109 22.43 3.78 -1.89
C ILE A 109 21.99 5.23 -2.14
N GLY A 110 21.28 5.49 -3.23
CA GLY A 110 20.83 6.83 -3.60
C GLY A 110 19.87 7.44 -2.58
N VAL A 111 18.86 6.67 -2.15
CA VAL A 111 17.90 7.16 -1.13
C VAL A 111 18.56 7.31 0.23
N PHE A 112 19.43 6.38 0.64
CA PHE A 112 20.15 6.51 1.90
C PHE A 112 21.10 7.72 1.90
N SER A 113 21.84 7.94 0.80
CA SER A 113 22.74 9.09 0.65
C SER A 113 21.98 10.42 0.65
N LEU A 114 20.81 10.47 0.00
CA LEU A 114 19.93 11.64 0.03
C LEU A 114 19.41 11.89 1.45
N ALA A 115 19.00 10.85 2.18
CA ALA A 115 18.57 10.98 3.57
C ALA A 115 19.67 11.53 4.49
N VAL A 116 20.91 11.04 4.34
CA VAL A 116 22.09 11.55 5.06
C VAL A 116 22.33 13.02 4.71
N LEU A 117 22.28 13.38 3.43
CA LEU A 117 22.43 14.76 2.97
C LEU A 117 21.38 15.67 3.60
N LEU A 118 20.11 15.25 3.66
CA LEU A 118 19.04 16.02 4.30
C LEU A 118 19.28 16.22 5.80
N CYS A 119 19.77 15.20 6.51
CA CYS A 119 20.14 15.34 7.94
C CYS A 119 21.24 16.38 8.15
N VAL A 120 22.25 16.40 7.27
CA VAL A 120 23.34 17.39 7.34
C VAL A 120 22.86 18.79 6.97
N LEU A 121 22.01 18.92 5.94
CA LEU A 121 21.48 20.22 5.48
C LEU A 121 20.61 20.92 6.53
N PHE A 122 19.87 20.17 7.35
CA PHE A 122 18.97 20.71 8.38
C PHE A 122 19.52 20.60 9.80
N ASP A 123 20.80 20.24 9.97
CA ASP A 123 21.47 20.08 11.26
C ASP A 123 20.81 19.05 12.21
N PHE A 124 20.17 18.03 11.64
CA PHE A 124 19.56 16.91 12.37
C PHE A 124 20.50 15.70 12.43
N THR A 125 21.75 15.93 12.82
CA THR A 125 22.79 14.88 12.89
C THR A 125 22.45 13.76 13.87
N SER A 126 21.67 14.05 14.90
CA SER A 126 21.15 13.04 15.84
C SER A 126 20.23 11.99 15.18
N SER A 127 19.67 12.28 14.01
CA SER A 127 18.80 11.36 13.25
C SER A 127 19.60 10.34 12.42
N LEU A 128 20.93 10.40 12.39
CA LEU A 128 21.76 9.44 11.64
C LEU A 128 21.63 8.01 12.19
N SER A 129 21.47 7.84 13.51
CA SER A 129 21.26 6.53 14.13
C SER A 129 19.96 5.89 13.66
N LEU A 130 18.91 6.70 13.54
CA LEU A 130 17.63 6.30 12.97
C LEU A 130 17.78 5.84 11.51
N LEU A 131 18.55 6.56 10.67
CA LEU A 131 18.73 6.15 9.27
C LEU A 131 19.35 4.77 9.15
N VAL A 132 20.41 4.51 9.92
CA VAL A 132 21.09 3.20 9.93
C VAL A 132 20.15 2.11 10.44
N PHE A 133 19.37 2.39 11.48
CA PHE A 133 18.39 1.47 12.03
C PHE A 133 17.27 1.15 11.02
N ALA A 134 16.68 2.17 10.40
CA ALA A 134 15.64 2.02 9.38
C ALA A 134 16.14 1.23 8.15
N GLN A 135 17.38 1.49 7.72
CA GLN A 135 18.03 0.73 6.65
C GLN A 135 18.28 -0.72 7.07
N GLY A 136 18.70 -0.97 8.31
CA GLY A 136 18.90 -2.31 8.88
C GLY A 136 17.61 -3.14 8.88
N ILE A 137 16.51 -2.59 9.40
CA ILE A 137 15.19 -3.25 9.35
C ILE A 137 14.78 -3.53 7.90
N SER A 138 14.98 -2.57 7.02
CA SER A 138 14.61 -2.67 5.60
C SER A 138 15.39 -3.76 4.86
N LEU A 139 16.70 -3.87 5.10
CA LEU A 139 17.52 -4.96 4.56
C LEU A 139 17.14 -6.31 5.19
N GLY A 140 16.84 -6.34 6.48
CA GLY A 140 16.32 -7.53 7.15
C GLY A 140 15.04 -8.04 6.48
N PHE A 141 14.13 -7.14 6.12
CA PHE A 141 12.93 -7.50 5.36
C PHE A 141 13.23 -8.00 3.94
N ILE A 142 14.14 -7.37 3.20
CA ILE A 142 14.59 -7.87 1.89
C ILE A 142 15.16 -9.29 2.04
N LEU A 143 16.01 -9.52 3.03
CA LEU A 143 16.60 -10.82 3.32
C LEU A 143 15.54 -11.87 3.62
N LEU A 144 14.53 -11.54 4.44
CA LEU A 144 13.41 -12.42 4.73
C LEU A 144 12.61 -12.75 3.47
N CYS A 145 12.32 -11.76 2.62
CA CYS A 145 11.62 -11.96 1.35
C CYS A 145 12.39 -12.84 0.36
N LEU A 146 13.73 -12.72 0.33
CA LEU A 146 14.59 -13.58 -0.48
C LEU A 146 14.63 -15.03 0.02
N ARG A 147 14.53 -15.24 1.33
CA ARG A 147 14.47 -16.58 1.93
C ARG A 147 13.10 -17.22 1.76
N HIS A 148 12.04 -16.52 2.16
CA HIS A 148 10.65 -16.93 1.96
C HIS A 148 9.83 -15.75 1.43
N THR A 149 9.36 -15.87 0.19
CA THR A 149 8.67 -14.79 -0.54
C THR A 149 7.36 -14.37 0.11
N GLN A 150 6.75 -15.24 0.90
CA GLN A 150 5.50 -14.98 1.64
C GLN A 150 5.65 -13.86 2.68
N TRP A 151 6.86 -13.60 3.19
CA TRP A 151 7.10 -12.48 4.10
C TRP A 151 6.78 -11.12 3.49
N PHE A 152 6.66 -11.02 2.16
CA PHE A 152 6.24 -9.78 1.52
C PHE A 152 4.84 -9.33 1.95
N TYR A 153 3.94 -10.26 2.30
CA TYR A 153 2.63 -9.91 2.83
C TYR A 153 2.71 -9.25 4.21
N SER A 154 3.83 -9.39 4.92
CA SER A 154 4.11 -8.69 6.18
C SER A 154 4.71 -7.30 5.97
N SER A 155 4.75 -6.79 4.73
CA SER A 155 5.22 -5.43 4.44
C SER A 155 4.48 -4.36 5.23
N PHE A 156 3.19 -4.54 5.56
CA PHE A 156 2.45 -3.61 6.41
C PHE A 156 3.08 -3.45 7.81
N LEU A 157 3.72 -4.49 8.36
CA LEU A 157 4.42 -4.40 9.65
C LEU A 157 5.61 -3.44 9.57
N LEU A 158 6.31 -3.39 8.43
CA LEU A 158 7.36 -2.39 8.22
C LEU A 158 6.81 -0.97 8.32
N PHE A 159 5.66 -0.71 7.71
CA PHE A 159 5.02 0.60 7.74
C PHE A 159 4.50 0.96 9.14
N ILE A 160 3.99 -0.03 9.89
CA ILE A 160 3.61 0.15 11.30
C ILE A 160 4.84 0.46 12.17
N LEU A 161 6.03 -0.08 11.84
CA LEU A 161 7.26 0.18 12.59
C LEU A 161 7.85 1.58 12.33
N VAL A 162 7.54 2.23 11.21
CA VAL A 162 8.12 3.54 10.86
C VAL A 162 7.89 4.61 11.94
N PRO A 163 6.66 4.83 12.47
CA PRO A 163 6.44 5.78 13.55
C PRO A 163 7.25 5.50 14.83
N PHE A 164 7.62 4.24 15.08
CA PHE A 164 8.38 3.83 16.28
C PHE A 164 9.89 3.76 16.05
N SER A 165 10.33 3.98 14.81
CA SER A 165 11.72 3.75 14.42
C SER A 165 12.70 4.65 15.19
N SER A 166 12.32 5.87 15.56
CA SER A 166 13.12 6.76 16.40
C SER A 166 13.29 6.20 17.82
N ALA A 167 12.18 5.88 18.48
CA ALA A 167 12.18 5.32 19.84
C ALA A 167 12.90 3.96 19.91
N LEU A 168 12.79 3.14 18.87
CA LEU A 168 13.51 1.86 18.79
C LEU A 168 14.99 2.05 18.49
N ALA A 169 15.36 3.03 17.65
CA ALA A 169 16.76 3.31 17.33
C ALA A 169 17.55 3.79 18.56
N GLU A 170 16.92 4.50 19.49
CA GLU A 170 17.56 4.93 20.74
C GLU A 170 17.96 3.75 21.65
N GLN A 171 17.25 2.63 21.56
CA GLN A 171 17.53 1.43 22.36
C GLN A 171 18.68 0.59 21.79
N VAL A 172 19.05 0.81 20.53
CA VAL A 172 20.04 0.00 19.82
C VAL A 172 21.31 0.81 19.59
N PRO A 173 22.47 0.37 20.14
CA PRO A 173 23.74 1.06 19.91
C PRO A 173 24.09 1.13 18.41
N LEU A 174 24.52 2.31 17.95
CA LEU A 174 24.85 2.56 16.54
C LEU A 174 25.83 1.55 15.95
N TRP A 175 26.87 1.18 16.70
CA TRP A 175 27.89 0.23 16.26
C TRP A 175 27.29 -1.15 15.94
N LEU A 176 26.29 -1.59 16.71
CA LEU A 176 25.61 -2.87 16.48
C LEU A 176 24.78 -2.80 15.20
N SER A 177 24.06 -1.70 14.98
CA SER A 177 23.27 -1.48 13.76
C SER A 177 24.14 -1.48 12.50
N ILE A 178 25.35 -0.91 12.56
CA ILE A 178 26.31 -0.92 11.44
C ILE A 178 26.79 -2.35 11.13
N ILE A 179 27.13 -3.13 12.16
CA ILE A 179 27.55 -4.54 11.98
C ILE A 179 26.42 -5.35 11.35
N VAL A 180 25.19 -5.20 11.85
CA VAL A 180 24.01 -5.90 11.33
C VAL A 180 23.75 -5.52 9.87
N LEU A 181 23.86 -4.24 9.52
CA LEU A 181 23.72 -3.75 8.16
C LEU A 181 24.74 -4.42 7.22
N PHE A 182 26.02 -4.45 7.60
CA PHE A 182 27.07 -5.11 6.82
C PHE A 182 26.78 -6.60 6.62
N VAL A 183 26.39 -7.31 7.68
CA VAL A 183 26.04 -8.74 7.61
C VAL A 183 24.86 -8.95 6.66
N PHE A 184 23.81 -8.14 6.73
CA PHE A 184 22.66 -8.26 5.83
C PHE A 184 23.02 -8.00 4.38
N VAL A 185 23.85 -6.98 4.08
CA VAL A 185 24.33 -6.73 2.71
C VAL A 185 25.05 -7.94 2.14
N VAL A 186 25.99 -8.54 2.90
CA VAL A 186 26.74 -9.72 2.46
C VAL A 186 25.81 -10.92 2.22
N LEU A 187 24.83 -11.15 3.11
CA LEU A 187 23.88 -12.25 2.96
C LEU A 187 22.96 -12.07 1.76
N ILE A 188 22.44 -10.86 1.55
CA ILE A 188 21.60 -10.52 0.38
C ILE A 188 22.40 -10.71 -0.90
N TRP A 189 23.63 -10.20 -0.95
CA TRP A 189 24.52 -10.36 -2.11
C TRP A 189 24.69 -11.83 -2.48
N ARG A 190 25.02 -12.69 -1.50
CA ARG A 190 25.17 -14.14 -1.72
C ARG A 190 23.90 -14.79 -2.26
N LEU A 191 22.72 -14.40 -1.76
CA LEU A 191 21.44 -14.94 -2.25
C LEU A 191 21.11 -14.46 -3.67
N CYS A 192 21.41 -13.21 -4.00
CA CYS A 192 21.16 -12.65 -5.32
C CYS A 192 22.00 -13.32 -6.42
N LEU A 193 23.21 -13.77 -6.11
CA LEU A 193 24.07 -14.51 -7.04
C LEU A 193 23.41 -15.79 -7.57
N VAL A 194 22.59 -16.46 -6.76
CA VAL A 194 22.00 -17.77 -7.08
C VAL A 194 20.47 -17.70 -7.15
N LEU A 195 19.88 -16.51 -7.33
CA LEU A 195 18.42 -16.31 -7.25
C LEU A 195 17.67 -17.28 -8.20
N PRO A 196 16.94 -18.29 -7.69
CA PRO A 196 16.26 -19.27 -8.53
C PRO A 196 14.85 -18.79 -8.86
N TRP A 197 14.26 -19.37 -9.90
CA TRP A 197 12.82 -19.24 -10.10
C TRP A 197 12.05 -19.99 -9.01
N ARG A 198 10.96 -19.40 -8.49
CA ARG A 198 10.12 -19.99 -7.45
C ARG A 198 8.63 -19.82 -7.76
N VAL A 199 7.88 -20.92 -7.69
CA VAL A 199 6.41 -20.92 -7.83
C VAL A 199 5.75 -20.00 -6.78
N GLU A 200 6.28 -20.02 -5.56
CA GLU A 200 5.78 -19.19 -4.45
C GLU A 200 5.93 -17.70 -4.77
N ALA A 201 7.05 -17.28 -5.35
CA ALA A 201 7.26 -15.90 -5.79
C ALA A 201 6.21 -15.48 -6.82
N ARG A 202 5.88 -16.37 -7.77
CA ARG A 202 4.82 -16.12 -8.75
C ARG A 202 3.46 -15.96 -8.09
N SER A 203 3.13 -16.79 -7.10
CA SER A 203 1.87 -16.65 -6.36
C SER A 203 1.79 -15.31 -5.61
N VAL A 204 2.87 -14.91 -4.93
CA VAL A 204 2.97 -13.63 -4.20
C VAL A 204 2.91 -12.45 -5.15
N TYR A 205 3.58 -12.53 -6.30
CA TYR A 205 3.56 -11.46 -7.30
C TYR A 205 2.17 -11.27 -7.92
N LEU A 206 1.51 -12.36 -8.33
CA LEU A 206 0.15 -12.30 -8.89
C LEU A 206 -0.89 -11.88 -7.84
N ASN A 207 -0.80 -12.43 -6.63
CA ASN A 207 -1.67 -12.03 -5.52
C ASN A 207 -1.44 -10.55 -5.16
N GLY A 208 -0.18 -10.11 -5.04
CA GLY A 208 0.15 -8.73 -4.73
C GLY A 208 -0.36 -7.75 -5.78
N LEU A 209 -0.27 -8.12 -7.06
CA LEU A 209 -0.91 -7.35 -8.13
C LEU A 209 -2.41 -7.29 -7.90
N GLU A 210 -3.11 -8.44 -7.81
CA GLU A 210 -4.58 -8.50 -7.85
C GLU A 210 -5.31 -8.15 -6.55
N MET A 211 -4.65 -8.33 -5.41
CA MET A 211 -5.25 -8.33 -4.06
C MET A 211 -4.60 -7.26 -3.15
N GLY A 212 -3.68 -6.44 -3.65
CA GLY A 212 -3.10 -5.32 -2.89
C GLY A 212 -2.25 -5.76 -1.70
N TRP A 213 -1.55 -6.87 -1.83
CA TRP A 213 -0.53 -7.35 -0.87
C TRP A 213 -1.02 -7.74 0.53
N PHE A 214 -2.31 -8.00 0.71
CA PHE A 214 -2.86 -8.46 2.00
C PHE A 214 -2.64 -9.96 2.24
N TRP A 215 -2.17 -10.31 3.43
CA TRP A 215 -2.15 -11.69 3.92
C TRP A 215 -3.55 -12.12 4.36
N LEU A 216 -3.95 -13.34 3.98
CA LEU A 216 -5.22 -13.93 4.40
C LEU A 216 -4.99 -15.22 5.18
N PRO A 217 -5.44 -15.32 6.44
CA PRO A 217 -5.60 -16.63 7.06
C PRO A 217 -6.62 -17.45 6.26
N ASN A 218 -6.38 -18.76 6.13
CA ASN A 218 -7.26 -19.65 5.38
C ASN A 218 -8.55 -19.91 6.17
N LEU A 219 -9.52 -19.00 6.06
CA LEU A 219 -10.81 -19.05 6.76
C LEU A 219 -11.96 -19.56 5.87
N GLN A 220 -11.66 -20.03 4.66
CA GLN A 220 -12.64 -20.34 3.59
C GLN A 220 -13.68 -21.42 3.96
N SER A 221 -13.45 -22.21 5.01
CA SER A 221 -14.37 -23.29 5.43
C SER A 221 -15.51 -22.84 6.36
N MET A 222 -15.53 -21.59 6.82
CA MET A 222 -16.54 -21.14 7.78
C MET A 222 -17.87 -20.75 7.11
N ARG A 223 -18.97 -21.40 7.54
CA ARG A 223 -20.34 -21.12 7.03
C ARG A 223 -20.76 -19.65 7.17
N PHE A 224 -20.31 -18.98 8.23
CA PHE A 224 -20.58 -17.55 8.44
C PHE A 224 -19.93 -16.67 7.35
N LEU A 225 -18.69 -16.99 6.99
CA LEU A 225 -17.94 -16.27 5.94
C LEU A 225 -18.70 -16.31 4.61
N SER A 226 -19.22 -17.48 4.24
CA SER A 226 -19.99 -17.65 3.01
C SER A 226 -21.29 -16.83 2.97
N ARG A 227 -21.95 -16.62 4.12
CA ARG A 227 -23.14 -15.76 4.21
C ARG A 227 -22.77 -14.28 4.08
N PHE A 228 -21.69 -13.87 4.73
CA PHE A 228 -21.20 -12.50 4.67
C PHE A 228 -20.73 -12.14 3.25
N GLU A 229 -20.08 -13.08 2.57
CA GLU A 229 -19.71 -12.94 1.16
C GLU A 229 -20.94 -12.78 0.26
N ARG A 230 -22.00 -13.56 0.46
CA ARG A 230 -23.25 -13.38 -0.30
C ARG A 230 -23.90 -12.03 -0.05
N TYR A 231 -23.81 -11.52 1.18
CA TYR A 231 -24.37 -10.21 1.53
C TYR A 231 -23.65 -9.05 0.80
N LEU A 232 -22.33 -9.16 0.63
CA LEU A 232 -21.49 -8.16 -0.05
C LEU A 232 -21.44 -8.32 -1.57
N HIS A 233 -21.94 -9.43 -2.13
CA HIS A 233 -21.97 -9.64 -3.58
C HIS A 233 -22.80 -8.55 -4.30
N PRO A 234 -22.33 -7.96 -5.41
CA PRO A 234 -21.12 -8.31 -6.20
C PRO A 234 -19.85 -7.52 -5.86
N VAL A 235 -19.84 -6.70 -4.81
CA VAL A 235 -18.67 -5.86 -4.46
C VAL A 235 -17.46 -6.70 -4.09
N ASN A 236 -17.68 -7.82 -3.39
CA ASN A 236 -16.62 -8.75 -3.05
C ASN A 236 -16.17 -9.64 -4.23
N PHE A 237 -16.80 -9.61 -5.40
CA PHE A 237 -16.46 -10.50 -6.51
C PHE A 237 -15.02 -10.30 -7.01
N PHE A 238 -14.59 -9.04 -7.12
CA PHE A 238 -13.26 -8.70 -7.66
C PHE A 238 -12.14 -8.91 -6.65
N ILE A 239 -12.41 -8.71 -5.37
CA ILE A 239 -11.45 -8.80 -4.26
C ILE A 239 -11.51 -10.17 -3.56
N GLY A 240 -12.54 -10.96 -3.84
CA GLY A 240 -12.76 -12.29 -3.27
C GLY A 240 -13.02 -12.30 -1.75
N PRO A 241 -12.65 -13.39 -1.06
CA PRO A 241 -12.86 -13.55 0.38
C PRO A 241 -12.06 -12.54 1.22
N MET A 242 -11.11 -11.84 0.59
CA MET A 242 -10.22 -10.91 1.27
C MET A 242 -10.94 -9.76 1.94
N LEU A 243 -11.89 -9.14 1.23
CA LEU A 243 -12.65 -8.03 1.79
C LEU A 243 -13.41 -8.47 3.04
N THR A 244 -13.99 -9.67 3.01
CA THR A 244 -14.69 -10.25 4.15
C THR A 244 -13.77 -10.45 5.33
N VAL A 245 -12.60 -11.06 5.12
CA VAL A 245 -11.63 -11.29 6.19
C VAL A 245 -11.11 -9.96 6.73
N LEU A 246 -10.81 -8.98 5.87
CA LEU A 246 -10.36 -7.66 6.27
C LEU A 246 -11.40 -6.94 7.15
N LEU A 247 -12.67 -6.96 6.75
CA LEU A 247 -13.78 -6.35 7.50
C LEU A 247 -14.03 -7.03 8.85
N LEU A 248 -13.67 -8.30 9.01
CA LEU A 248 -13.78 -9.02 10.28
C LEU A 248 -12.54 -8.85 11.16
N LEU A 249 -11.35 -8.90 10.56
CA LEU A 249 -10.08 -8.84 11.27
C LEU A 249 -9.78 -7.42 11.79
N LEU A 250 -10.12 -6.37 11.01
CA LEU A 250 -9.84 -4.99 11.40
C LEU A 250 -10.45 -4.62 12.76
N PRO A 251 -11.77 -4.81 13.01
CA PRO A 251 -12.35 -4.59 14.33
C PRO A 251 -11.68 -5.40 15.42
N VAL A 252 -11.42 -6.69 15.20
CA VAL A 252 -10.78 -7.57 16.20
C VAL A 252 -9.39 -7.06 16.56
N LEU A 253 -8.57 -6.72 15.56
CA LEU A 253 -7.24 -6.17 15.76
C LEU A 253 -7.30 -4.85 16.54
N THR A 254 -8.24 -3.97 16.20
CA THR A 254 -8.48 -2.70 16.90
C THR A 254 -8.85 -2.94 18.36
N LEU A 255 -9.73 -3.89 18.66
CA LEU A 255 -10.10 -4.20 20.04
C LEU A 255 -8.92 -4.74 20.84
N VAL A 256 -8.15 -5.66 20.27
CA VAL A 256 -6.94 -6.21 20.91
C VAL A 256 -5.91 -5.11 21.17
N LEU A 257 -5.60 -4.29 20.15
CA LEU A 257 -4.68 -3.17 20.29
C LEU A 257 -5.18 -2.13 21.28
N GLY A 258 -6.48 -1.87 21.35
CA GLY A 258 -7.10 -0.98 22.34
C GLY A 258 -6.93 -1.47 23.77
N VAL A 259 -7.15 -2.77 24.01
CA VAL A 259 -6.93 -3.38 25.34
C VAL A 259 -5.45 -3.35 25.72
N LEU A 260 -4.55 -3.68 24.80
CA LEU A 260 -3.11 -3.63 25.05
C LEU A 260 -2.64 -2.20 25.33
N SER A 261 -3.08 -1.24 24.51
CA SER A 261 -2.77 0.19 24.68
C SER A 261 -3.23 0.70 26.05
N HIS A 262 -4.43 0.31 26.50
CA HIS A 262 -4.92 0.63 27.84
C HIS A 262 -4.09 -0.04 28.94
N GLN A 263 -3.77 -1.33 28.81
CA GLN A 263 -3.04 -2.08 29.83
C GLN A 263 -1.59 -1.61 30.01
N PHE A 264 -0.94 -1.19 28.92
CA PHE A 264 0.46 -0.74 28.92
C PHE A 264 0.61 0.79 28.97
N ASN A 265 -0.49 1.54 29.09
CA ASN A 265 -0.51 3.02 29.01
C ASN A 265 0.24 3.56 27.78
N TRP A 266 0.04 2.92 26.62
CA TRP A 266 0.60 3.40 25.36
C TRP A 266 -0.39 4.35 24.69
N ASP A 267 0.05 5.56 24.33
CA ASP A 267 -0.74 6.54 23.55
C ASP A 267 -0.80 6.15 22.06
N PHE A 268 -1.35 4.96 21.78
CA PHE A 268 -1.44 4.43 20.44
C PHE A 268 -2.74 4.90 19.76
N PRO A 269 -2.70 5.51 18.57
CA PRO A 269 -3.89 6.06 17.90
C PRO A 269 -4.71 4.96 17.20
N VAL A 270 -5.23 3.99 17.97
CA VAL A 270 -5.91 2.79 17.47
C VAL A 270 -7.10 3.15 16.56
N LEU A 271 -7.91 4.12 16.95
CA LEU A 271 -9.12 4.54 16.21
C LEU A 271 -8.77 5.22 14.88
N LEU A 272 -7.68 5.99 14.84
CA LEU A 272 -7.21 6.62 13.61
C LEU A 272 -6.78 5.55 12.60
N LEU A 273 -6.06 4.54 13.05
CA LEU A 273 -5.64 3.42 12.20
C LEU A 273 -6.84 2.64 11.68
N LEU A 274 -7.83 2.34 12.52
CA LEU A 274 -9.06 1.69 12.09
C LEU A 274 -9.75 2.49 10.99
N ALA A 275 -9.94 3.80 11.21
CA ALA A 275 -10.57 4.70 10.24
C ALA A 275 -9.80 4.71 8.90
N GLN A 276 -8.46 4.81 8.93
CA GLN A 276 -7.63 4.76 7.74
C GLN A 276 -7.75 3.42 6.99
N PHE A 277 -7.64 2.29 7.69
CA PHE A 277 -7.76 0.97 7.07
C PHE A 277 -9.15 0.71 6.48
N CYS A 278 -10.20 1.27 7.08
CA CYS A 278 -11.55 1.24 6.51
C CYS A 278 -11.64 1.98 5.16
N VAL A 279 -11.05 3.18 5.07
CA VAL A 279 -11.00 3.94 3.80
C VAL A 279 -10.14 3.21 2.76
N ILE A 280 -8.99 2.65 3.16
CA ILE A 280 -8.13 1.83 2.28
C ILE A 280 -8.89 0.61 1.75
N SER A 281 -9.67 -0.07 2.60
CA SER A 281 -10.51 -1.23 2.22
C SER A 281 -11.48 -0.87 1.09
N CYS A 282 -12.07 0.32 1.14
CA CYS A 282 -12.94 0.84 0.08
C CYS A 282 -12.19 1.09 -1.23
N SER A 283 -10.95 1.57 -1.16
CA SER A 283 -10.12 1.77 -2.35
C SER A 283 -9.75 0.44 -3.02
N LEU A 284 -9.45 -0.59 -2.22
CA LEU A 284 -9.09 -1.93 -2.73
C LEU A 284 -10.20 -2.59 -3.56
N VAL A 285 -11.47 -2.29 -3.27
CA VAL A 285 -12.61 -2.75 -4.09
C VAL A 285 -12.47 -2.27 -5.54
N HIS A 286 -12.17 -0.99 -5.75
CA HIS A 286 -12.03 -0.45 -7.11
C HIS A 286 -10.68 -0.76 -7.73
N TRP A 287 -9.64 -0.90 -6.92
CA TRP A 287 -8.33 -1.37 -7.35
C TRP A 287 -8.42 -2.74 -8.02
N SER A 288 -8.96 -3.72 -7.27
CA SER A 288 -9.13 -5.10 -7.75
C SER A 288 -10.07 -5.16 -8.96
N ARG A 289 -11.15 -4.37 -8.97
CA ARG A 289 -12.05 -4.24 -10.13
C ARG A 289 -11.33 -3.78 -11.39
N VAL A 290 -10.52 -2.71 -11.31
CA VAL A 290 -9.81 -2.16 -12.47
C VAL A 290 -8.76 -3.14 -13.00
N GLN A 291 -8.07 -3.87 -12.12
CA GLN A 291 -7.08 -4.85 -12.54
C GLN A 291 -7.73 -6.10 -13.16
N ARG A 292 -8.87 -6.53 -12.64
CA ARG A 292 -9.66 -7.65 -13.15
C ARG A 292 -10.78 -7.19 -14.07
N ALA A 293 -10.52 -6.18 -14.91
CA ALA A 293 -11.53 -5.61 -15.82
C ALA A 293 -12.22 -6.69 -16.69
N ARG A 294 -11.46 -7.69 -17.16
CA ARG A 294 -11.97 -8.85 -17.93
C ARG A 294 -12.98 -9.71 -17.17
N ALA A 295 -12.89 -9.76 -15.83
CA ALA A 295 -13.84 -10.50 -15.01
C ALA A 295 -15.22 -9.81 -14.92
N THR A 296 -15.32 -8.55 -15.34
CA THR A 296 -16.61 -7.83 -15.40
C THR A 296 -17.57 -8.49 -16.39
N GLU A 297 -17.06 -9.00 -17.52
CA GLU A 297 -17.89 -9.72 -18.50
C GLU A 297 -18.42 -11.03 -17.90
N LEU A 298 -17.57 -11.76 -17.18
CA LEU A 298 -17.98 -12.98 -16.47
C LEU A 298 -19.05 -12.69 -15.41
N LEU A 299 -18.91 -11.58 -14.67
CA LEU A 299 -19.88 -11.13 -13.69
C LEU A 299 -21.24 -10.83 -14.33
N LEU A 300 -21.24 -10.24 -15.53
CA LEU A 300 -22.46 -9.95 -16.30
C LEU A 300 -23.15 -11.20 -16.81
N LEU A 301 -22.39 -12.25 -17.17
CA LEU A 301 -22.91 -13.52 -17.68
C LEU A 301 -23.54 -14.40 -16.58
N MET A 302 -23.35 -14.07 -15.30
CA MET A 302 -23.98 -14.84 -14.23
C MET A 302 -25.51 -14.66 -14.24
N PRO A 303 -26.29 -15.72 -13.95
CA PRO A 303 -27.76 -15.72 -14.03
C PRO A 303 -28.46 -14.91 -12.92
N GLY A 304 -27.81 -13.88 -12.38
CA GLY A 304 -28.30 -13.06 -11.25
C GLY A 304 -28.56 -11.60 -11.58
N PHE A 305 -28.36 -11.15 -12.82
CA PHE A 305 -28.49 -9.74 -13.19
C PHE A 305 -29.31 -9.55 -14.47
N ASP A 306 -30.27 -8.63 -14.42
CA ASP A 306 -31.07 -8.19 -15.57
C ASP A 306 -30.24 -7.22 -16.46
N GLY A 307 -29.19 -7.76 -17.08
CA GLY A 307 -28.26 -7.01 -17.91
C GLY A 307 -27.43 -5.97 -17.15
N ARG A 308 -26.88 -5.01 -17.90
CA ARG A 308 -25.90 -4.04 -17.38
C ARG A 308 -26.48 -3.11 -16.31
N THR A 309 -27.72 -2.65 -16.49
CA THR A 309 -28.40 -1.75 -15.54
C THR A 309 -28.68 -2.46 -14.22
N GLY A 310 -29.12 -3.73 -14.27
CA GLY A 310 -29.28 -4.59 -13.10
C GLY A 310 -27.97 -4.78 -12.34
N LEU A 311 -26.87 -5.06 -13.04
CA LEU A 311 -25.55 -5.23 -12.46
C LEU A 311 -25.05 -3.94 -11.78
N VAL A 312 -25.15 -2.78 -12.44
CA VAL A 312 -24.76 -1.48 -11.86
C VAL A 312 -25.55 -1.17 -10.59
N ASN A 313 -26.86 -1.43 -10.60
CA ASN A 313 -27.70 -1.21 -9.43
C ASN A 313 -27.40 -2.18 -8.28
N ALA A 314 -27.05 -3.43 -8.59
CA ALA A 314 -26.62 -4.41 -7.59
C ALA A 314 -25.26 -4.04 -6.98
N PHE A 315 -24.30 -3.62 -7.81
CA PHE A 315 -22.98 -3.18 -7.36
C PHE A 315 -23.08 -1.93 -6.48
N ALA A 316 -23.87 -0.92 -6.89
CA ALA A 316 -24.13 0.26 -6.07
C ALA A 316 -24.69 -0.14 -4.70
N ARG A 317 -25.78 -0.93 -4.66
CA ARG A 317 -26.35 -1.43 -3.40
C ARG A 317 -25.32 -2.16 -2.52
N GLY A 318 -24.43 -2.95 -3.13
CA GLY A 318 -23.33 -3.59 -2.41
C GLY A 318 -22.35 -2.58 -1.81
N GLN A 319 -22.03 -1.49 -2.51
CA GLN A 319 -21.18 -0.41 -1.99
C GLN A 319 -21.85 0.30 -0.81
N GLN A 320 -23.16 0.55 -0.87
CA GLN A 320 -23.89 1.07 0.29
C GLN A 320 -23.86 0.10 1.47
N ARG A 321 -24.06 -1.21 1.25
CA ARG A 321 -23.96 -2.21 2.33
C ARG A 321 -22.58 -2.23 2.97
N LEU A 322 -21.52 -2.15 2.16
CA LEU A 322 -20.14 -2.04 2.63
C LEU A 322 -19.94 -0.79 3.50
N LEU A 323 -20.43 0.35 3.03
CA LEU A 323 -20.34 1.62 3.76
C LEU A 323 -21.04 1.53 5.13
N TYR A 324 -22.26 0.97 5.17
CA TYR A 324 -22.97 0.75 6.43
C TYR A 324 -22.21 -0.18 7.39
N LEU A 325 -21.65 -1.28 6.89
CA LEU A 325 -20.86 -2.21 7.70
C LEU A 325 -19.62 -1.54 8.30
N ILE A 326 -18.89 -0.76 7.50
CA ILE A 326 -17.73 0.00 7.96
C ILE A 326 -18.11 1.01 9.03
N SER A 327 -19.18 1.79 8.82
CA SER A 327 -19.61 2.81 9.77
C SER A 327 -20.14 2.22 11.07
N VAL A 328 -20.88 1.12 11.02
CA VAL A 328 -21.31 0.37 12.22
C VAL A 328 -20.09 -0.21 12.94
N GLY A 329 -19.15 -0.80 12.21
CA GLY A 329 -17.90 -1.33 12.80
C GLY A 329 -17.08 -0.24 13.50
N MET A 330 -16.93 0.92 12.85
CA MET A 330 -16.25 2.08 13.42
C MET A 330 -16.96 2.59 14.68
N LEU A 331 -18.28 2.70 14.66
CA LEU A 331 -19.08 3.10 15.82
C LEU A 331 -18.88 2.13 16.99
N LEU A 332 -19.01 0.83 16.76
CA LEU A 332 -18.88 -0.18 17.81
C LEU A 332 -17.47 -0.17 18.43
N CYS A 333 -16.42 -0.10 17.60
CA CYS A 333 -15.04 -0.02 18.09
C CYS A 333 -14.78 1.29 18.86
N SER A 334 -15.29 2.41 18.36
CA SER A 334 -15.14 3.72 19.01
C SER A 334 -15.84 3.77 20.36
N VAL A 335 -17.07 3.24 20.46
CA VAL A 335 -17.81 3.11 21.73
C VAL A 335 -17.01 2.28 22.72
N PHE A 336 -16.49 1.12 22.30
CA PHE A 336 -15.74 0.23 23.19
C PHE A 336 -14.45 0.88 23.70
N ILE A 337 -13.64 1.49 22.82
CA ILE A 337 -12.36 2.10 23.21
C ILE A 337 -12.57 3.35 24.09
N THR A 338 -13.55 4.19 23.76
CA THR A 338 -13.86 5.37 24.59
C THR A 338 -14.45 4.99 25.95
N TRP A 339 -15.20 3.88 26.02
CA TRP A 339 -15.64 3.29 27.27
C TRP A 339 -14.47 2.76 28.11
N LEU A 340 -13.52 2.03 27.51
CA LEU A 340 -12.31 1.56 28.20
C LEU A 340 -11.51 2.72 28.82
N ASN A 341 -11.41 3.85 28.11
CA ASN A 341 -10.68 5.02 28.58
C ASN A 341 -11.48 5.93 29.53
N GLY A 342 -12.69 5.53 29.93
CA GLY A 342 -13.49 6.23 30.94
C GLY A 342 -14.12 7.55 30.49
N GLY A 343 -14.12 7.86 29.18
CA GLY A 343 -14.52 9.17 28.64
C GLY A 343 -15.32 9.06 27.35
N ILE A 344 -16.59 8.68 27.44
CA ILE A 344 -17.49 8.67 26.27
C ILE A 344 -17.85 10.11 25.90
N SER A 345 -17.24 10.63 24.84
CA SER A 345 -17.61 11.92 24.25
C SER A 345 -18.41 11.71 22.97
N ALA A 346 -19.72 11.98 23.04
CA ALA A 346 -20.62 11.95 21.88
C ALA A 346 -20.12 12.72 20.64
N PRO A 347 -19.56 13.95 20.75
CA PRO A 347 -19.09 14.68 19.57
C PRO A 347 -17.87 14.02 18.91
N LEU A 348 -16.99 13.37 19.68
CA LEU A 348 -15.84 12.64 19.14
C LEU A 348 -16.30 11.39 18.38
N LEU A 349 -17.27 10.63 18.93
CA LEU A 349 -17.85 9.49 18.25
C LEU A 349 -18.51 9.90 16.93
N ALA A 350 -19.32 10.96 16.96
CA ALA A 350 -19.99 11.46 15.77
C ALA A 350 -18.98 11.88 14.70
N HIS A 351 -17.95 12.63 15.09
CA HIS A 351 -16.86 13.05 14.21
C HIS A 351 -16.16 11.85 13.56
N LEU A 352 -15.66 10.90 14.35
CA LEU A 352 -14.94 9.73 13.81
C LEU A 352 -15.79 8.88 12.85
N VAL A 353 -17.07 8.69 13.15
CA VAL A 353 -17.98 7.91 12.31
C VAL A 353 -18.31 8.65 11.03
N MET A 354 -18.65 9.96 11.11
CA MET A 354 -18.95 10.77 9.93
C MET A 354 -17.72 10.99 9.05
N SER A 355 -16.56 11.20 9.65
CA SER A 355 -15.29 11.39 8.95
C SER A 355 -14.94 10.15 8.11
N THR A 356 -15.03 8.97 8.74
CA THR A 356 -14.79 7.69 8.08
C THR A 356 -15.83 7.43 6.99
N TYR A 357 -17.11 7.77 7.26
CA TYR A 357 -18.21 7.61 6.31
C TYR A 357 -17.98 8.41 5.03
N TRP A 358 -17.72 9.73 5.15
CA TRP A 358 -17.58 10.56 3.95
C TRP A 358 -16.34 10.15 3.15
N ALA A 359 -15.23 9.81 3.81
CA ALA A 359 -14.01 9.39 3.13
C ALA A 359 -14.24 8.08 2.36
N CYS A 360 -14.88 7.09 2.99
CA CYS A 360 -15.26 5.84 2.33
C CYS A 360 -16.22 6.07 1.15
N ALA A 361 -17.26 6.89 1.34
CA ALA A 361 -18.24 7.20 0.30
C ALA A 361 -17.60 7.89 -0.91
N LEU A 362 -16.69 8.85 -0.65
CA LEU A 362 -15.97 9.59 -1.68
C LEU A 362 -15.02 8.67 -2.45
N VAL A 363 -14.27 7.80 -1.77
CA VAL A 363 -13.40 6.81 -2.42
C VAL A 363 -14.19 5.82 -3.28
N LEU A 364 -15.32 5.29 -2.78
CA LEU A 364 -16.19 4.40 -3.56
C LEU A 364 -16.82 5.13 -4.77
N GLY A 365 -17.23 6.38 -4.59
CA GLY A 365 -17.81 7.21 -5.64
C GLY A 365 -16.83 7.56 -6.74
N LEU A 366 -15.65 8.08 -6.38
CA LEU A 366 -14.57 8.36 -7.34
C LEU A 366 -14.04 7.08 -7.98
N GLY A 367 -13.92 5.99 -7.21
CA GLY A 367 -13.50 4.68 -7.70
C GLY A 367 -14.39 4.17 -8.85
N CYS A 368 -15.69 4.51 -8.85
CA CYS A 368 -16.57 4.20 -9.98
C CYS A 368 -16.14 4.83 -11.30
N LEU A 369 -15.45 5.98 -11.26
CA LEU A 369 -14.96 6.72 -12.43
C LEU A 369 -13.62 6.19 -12.97
N CYS A 370 -12.84 5.49 -12.13
CA CYS A 370 -11.50 5.04 -12.48
C CYS A 370 -11.53 3.89 -13.49
N ARG A 371 -10.73 3.99 -14.55
CA ARG A 371 -10.49 2.93 -15.55
C ARG A 371 -9.06 2.41 -15.56
N ARG A 372 -8.14 3.18 -14.98
CA ARG A 372 -6.71 2.84 -14.88
C ARG A 372 -6.32 2.74 -13.42
N VAL A 373 -5.37 1.86 -13.13
CA VAL A 373 -4.86 1.65 -11.76
C VAL A 373 -4.34 2.95 -11.17
N LEU A 374 -3.62 3.77 -11.95
CA LEU A 374 -3.16 5.10 -11.53
C LEU A 374 -4.28 6.04 -11.09
N GLN A 375 -5.47 5.96 -11.69
CA GLN A 375 -6.61 6.78 -11.26
C GLN A 375 -7.15 6.31 -9.91
N VAL A 376 -7.11 5.00 -9.65
CA VAL A 376 -7.46 4.46 -8.33
C VAL A 376 -6.38 4.85 -7.31
N SER A 377 -5.09 4.81 -7.66
CA SER A 377 -4.01 5.33 -6.81
C SER A 377 -4.25 6.79 -6.42
N LEU A 378 -4.73 7.63 -7.35
CA LEU A 378 -5.05 9.02 -7.07
C LEU A 378 -6.16 9.16 -6.02
N THR A 379 -7.11 8.22 -5.95
CA THR A 379 -8.14 8.23 -4.88
C THR A 379 -7.54 8.00 -3.48
N MET A 380 -6.31 7.48 -3.36
CA MET A 380 -5.61 7.42 -2.07
C MET A 380 -5.24 8.79 -1.51
N LEU A 381 -5.25 9.87 -2.32
CA LEU A 381 -5.16 11.24 -1.79
C LEU A 381 -6.31 11.56 -0.83
N VAL A 382 -7.46 10.91 -0.99
CA VAL A 382 -8.59 11.03 -0.06
C VAL A 382 -8.25 10.41 1.29
N VAL A 383 -7.48 9.30 1.31
CA VAL A 383 -6.98 8.68 2.56
C VAL A 383 -6.06 9.66 3.28
N LEU A 384 -5.15 10.32 2.55
CA LEU A 384 -4.27 11.35 3.13
C LEU A 384 -5.07 12.55 3.66
N GLY A 385 -6.00 13.07 2.87
CA GLY A 385 -6.87 14.17 3.26
C GLY A 385 -7.72 13.82 4.50
N HIS A 386 -8.29 12.63 4.55
CA HIS A 386 -9.00 12.11 5.71
C HIS A 386 -8.09 11.99 6.93
N SER A 387 -6.87 11.46 6.76
CA SER A 387 -5.90 11.37 7.87
C SER A 387 -5.57 12.75 8.44
N LEU A 388 -5.29 13.73 7.58
CA LEU A 388 -5.02 15.10 8.01
C LEU A 388 -6.23 15.71 8.71
N TRP A 389 -7.42 15.52 8.15
CA TRP A 389 -8.68 16.01 8.72
C TRP A 389 -8.91 15.49 10.14
N VAL A 390 -8.77 14.17 10.35
CA VAL A 390 -8.94 13.56 11.67
C VAL A 390 -7.80 14.00 12.61
N SER A 391 -6.55 13.97 12.19
CA SER A 391 -5.42 14.38 13.05
C SER A 391 -5.53 15.83 13.51
N ILE A 392 -5.85 16.77 12.62
CA ILE A 392 -6.00 18.20 12.97
C ILE A 392 -7.21 18.39 13.90
N SER A 393 -8.32 17.69 13.64
CA SER A 393 -9.51 17.78 14.51
C SER A 393 -9.25 17.26 15.94
N LEU A 394 -8.42 16.21 16.08
CA LEU A 394 -8.03 15.67 17.38
C LEU A 394 -7.08 16.62 18.11
N ALA A 395 -6.14 17.25 17.40
CA ALA A 395 -5.28 18.29 17.97
C ALA A 395 -6.10 19.51 18.42
N ALA A 396 -7.10 19.92 17.64
CA ALA A 396 -7.99 21.01 18.01
C ALA A 396 -8.85 20.67 19.25
N LEU A 397 -9.28 19.42 19.41
CA LEU A 397 -9.98 18.98 20.63
C LEU A 397 -9.10 19.12 21.88
N GLN A 398 -7.79 18.86 21.76
CA GLN A 398 -6.84 18.98 22.87
C GLN A 398 -6.59 20.44 23.28
N HIS A 399 -6.63 21.38 22.33
CA HIS A 399 -6.34 22.80 22.58
C HIS A 399 -7.59 23.65 22.89
N ASP A 400 -8.66 23.53 22.08
CA ASP A 400 -9.82 24.42 22.11
C ASP A 400 -11.08 23.79 22.72
N GLY A 401 -11.07 22.47 22.99
CA GLY A 401 -12.16 21.74 23.66
C GLY A 401 -13.48 21.63 22.87
N HIS A 402 -13.57 22.15 21.64
CA HIS A 402 -14.81 22.19 20.86
C HIS A 402 -14.67 21.57 19.46
N LEU A 403 -15.50 20.57 19.15
CA LEU A 403 -15.54 19.88 17.84
C LEU A 403 -16.65 20.37 16.89
N TYR A 404 -17.41 21.40 17.26
CA TYR A 404 -18.61 21.80 16.53
C TYR A 404 -18.37 22.16 15.05
N TYR A 405 -17.32 22.93 14.76
CA TYR A 405 -16.96 23.31 13.39
C TYR A 405 -16.54 22.11 12.54
N TRP A 406 -15.85 21.13 13.15
CA TRP A 406 -15.45 19.90 12.48
C TRP A 406 -16.63 19.02 12.12
N LEU A 407 -17.63 18.92 13.00
CA LEU A 407 -18.88 18.20 12.74
C LEU A 407 -19.69 18.82 11.58
N ILE A 408 -19.72 20.16 11.48
CA ILE A 408 -20.34 20.85 10.33
C ILE A 408 -19.58 20.52 9.04
N GLY A 409 -18.24 20.56 9.09
CA GLY A 409 -17.39 20.19 7.96
C GLY A 409 -17.64 18.75 7.51
N ASP A 410 -17.70 17.80 8.45
CA ASP A 410 -18.04 16.41 8.18
C ASP A 410 -19.44 16.27 7.55
N LEU A 411 -20.45 17.00 8.03
CA LEU A 411 -21.78 16.96 7.44
C LEU A 411 -21.78 17.37 5.96
N LEU A 412 -21.06 18.46 5.64
CA LEU A 412 -20.89 18.91 4.25
C LEU A 412 -20.16 17.86 3.40
N LEU A 413 -19.10 17.26 3.95
CA LEU A 413 -18.33 16.22 3.26
C LEU A 413 -19.14 14.93 3.09
N VAL A 414 -20.02 14.56 4.03
CA VAL A 414 -20.95 13.43 3.91
C VAL A 414 -21.89 13.65 2.72
N VAL A 415 -22.46 14.86 2.58
CA VAL A 415 -23.31 15.20 1.44
C VAL A 415 -22.53 15.10 0.13
N LEU A 416 -21.31 15.65 0.07
CA LEU A 416 -20.43 15.54 -1.10
C LEU A 416 -20.08 14.09 -1.44
N GLY A 417 -19.78 13.26 -0.43
CA GLY A 417 -19.50 11.83 -0.59
C GLY A 417 -20.70 11.07 -1.16
N GLN A 418 -21.92 11.38 -0.72
CA GLN A 418 -23.14 10.80 -1.27
C GLN A 418 -23.41 11.22 -2.71
N ILE A 419 -23.19 12.50 -3.04
CA ILE A 419 -23.29 12.99 -4.42
C ILE A 419 -22.27 12.27 -5.31
N ALA A 420 -21.03 12.10 -4.84
CA ALA A 420 -19.99 11.38 -5.56
C ALA A 420 -20.37 9.91 -5.79
N LEU A 421 -20.94 9.23 -4.79
CA LEU A 421 -21.36 7.83 -4.89
C LEU A 421 -22.55 7.65 -5.83
N PHE A 422 -23.56 8.53 -5.75
CA PHE A 422 -24.71 8.51 -6.64
C PHE A 422 -24.36 8.92 -8.09
N GLY A 423 -23.44 9.86 -8.27
CA GLY A 423 -22.92 10.28 -9.57
C GLY A 423 -22.04 9.21 -10.20
N GLY A 424 -21.14 8.62 -9.40
CA GLY A 424 -20.19 7.59 -9.79
C GLY A 424 -20.87 6.37 -10.39
N ARG A 425 -21.97 5.90 -9.80
CA ARG A 425 -22.73 4.72 -10.31
C ARG A 425 -23.17 4.89 -11.77
N LYS A 426 -23.50 6.11 -12.22
CA LYS A 426 -23.97 6.36 -13.60
C LYS A 426 -22.86 6.19 -14.64
N LYS A 427 -21.60 6.30 -14.21
CA LYS A 427 -20.40 6.21 -15.06
C LYS A 427 -19.72 4.84 -14.97
N LEU A 428 -20.11 4.01 -14.00
CA LEU A 428 -19.61 2.66 -13.80
C LEU A 428 -19.77 1.81 -15.08
N TRP A 429 -18.67 1.19 -15.51
CA TRP A 429 -18.57 0.33 -16.71
C TRP A 429 -19.06 0.96 -18.03
N ARG A 430 -19.05 2.30 -18.15
CA ARG A 430 -19.30 2.96 -19.44
C ARG A 430 -18.15 2.72 -20.40
N GLY A 431 -18.37 1.84 -21.37
CA GLY A 431 -17.41 1.52 -22.44
C GLY A 431 -16.44 0.39 -22.11
N ASP A 432 -16.57 -0.26 -20.96
CA ASP A 432 -15.76 -1.43 -20.57
C ASP A 432 -16.39 -2.76 -21.02
N ILE A 433 -17.69 -2.75 -21.32
CA ILE A 433 -18.43 -3.90 -21.87
C ILE A 433 -18.70 -3.57 -23.34
N VAL A 434 -18.00 -4.23 -24.25
CA VAL A 434 -18.15 -4.04 -25.70
C VAL A 434 -19.15 -5.08 -26.21
N GLY A 435 -20.24 -4.65 -26.86
CA GLY A 435 -21.17 -5.55 -27.53
C GLY A 435 -22.60 -5.63 -26.97
N LEU A 436 -23.01 -4.70 -26.11
CA LEU A 436 -24.42 -4.49 -25.71
C LEU A 436 -24.81 -3.01 -25.83
#